data_AF-A0A1Y4WBT7-F1
#
_entry.id   AF-A0A1Y4WBT7-F1
#
_cell.length_a   1.000
_cell.length_b   1.000
_cell.length_c   1.000
_cell.angle_alpha   90.00
_cell.angle_beta   90.00
_cell.angle_gamma   90.00
#
_symmetry.space_group_name_H-M   'P 1'
#
loop_
_entity.id
_entity.type
_entity.pdbx_description
1 polymer ?
#
loop_
_entity_poly.entity_id
_entity_poly.type
_entity_poly.pdbx_seq_one_letter_code
_entity_poly.pdbx_strand_id
1 'polypeptide(L)'
;MEIIEKNTLQVAQQWIKSVSAPLENENSGIKKYQFDKENILNLLIQAQNRHELNENAPVQVMAEMIMDNYYGAVVTWCINKGKECTLIESVEHYCLYGLKPMINIYKERL
;
A
#
# COMPACT_ATOMS: atom_id res chain seq x y z
N MET A 1 15.16 -20.70 -4.87
CA MET A 1 14.50 -19.38 -5.00
C MET A 1 13.08 -19.54 -5.53
N GLU A 2 12.87 -20.27 -6.63
CA GLU A 2 11.54 -20.53 -7.23
C GLU A 2 10.48 -21.11 -6.27
N ILE A 3 10.85 -22.00 -5.35
CA ILE A 3 9.88 -22.60 -4.41
C ILE A 3 9.37 -21.56 -3.39
N ILE A 4 10.23 -20.64 -2.94
CA ILE A 4 9.85 -19.60 -1.99
C ILE A 4 8.90 -18.61 -2.68
N GLU A 5 9.22 -18.18 -3.90
CA GLU A 5 8.38 -17.27 -4.70
C GLU A 5 7.03 -17.88 -5.10
N LYS A 6 7.01 -19.16 -5.47
CA LYS A 6 5.76 -19.87 -5.81
C LYS A 6 4.85 -20.02 -4.61
N ASN A 7 5.41 -20.30 -3.43
CA ASN A 7 4.64 -20.43 -2.20
C ASN A 7 4.12 -19.08 -1.71
N THR A 8 4.91 -18.00 -1.82
CA THR A 8 4.46 -16.65 -1.42
C THR A 8 3.35 -16.12 -2.32
N LEU A 9 3.40 -16.37 -3.64
CA LEU A 9 2.32 -16.01 -4.55
C LEU A 9 1.02 -16.74 -4.21
N GLN A 10 1.08 -18.05 -3.94
CA GLN A 10 -0.10 -18.83 -3.58
C GLN A 10 -0.72 -18.36 -2.26
N VAL A 11 0.12 -18.06 -1.26
CA VAL A 11 -0.35 -17.49 0.01
C VAL A 11 -1.01 -16.12 -0.21
N ALA A 12 -0.41 -15.25 -1.02
CA ALA A 12 -0.98 -13.95 -1.35
C ALA A 12 -2.32 -14.08 -2.09
N GLN A 13 -2.46 -15.04 -3.01
CA GLN A 13 -3.70 -15.31 -3.73
C GLN A 13 -4.82 -15.80 -2.79
N GLN A 14 -4.51 -16.70 -1.85
CA GLN A 14 -5.49 -17.13 -0.85
C GLN A 14 -5.89 -15.99 0.08
N TRP A 15 -4.92 -15.18 0.51
CA TRP A 15 -5.17 -14.01 1.33
C TRP A 15 -6.04 -12.98 0.60
N ILE A 16 -5.73 -12.63 -0.66
CA ILE A 16 -6.56 -11.70 -1.45
C ILE A 16 -7.99 -12.22 -1.59
N LYS A 17 -8.16 -13.52 -1.84
CA LYS A 17 -9.50 -14.13 -1.91
C LYS A 17 -10.26 -13.97 -0.59
N SER A 18 -9.62 -14.24 0.55
CA SER A 18 -10.28 -14.14 1.86
C SER A 18 -10.60 -12.69 2.26
N VAL A 19 -9.81 -11.70 1.83
CA VAL A 19 -10.07 -10.29 2.18
C VAL A 19 -10.99 -9.55 1.21
N SER A 20 -11.04 -9.94 -0.07
CA SER A 20 -11.89 -9.30 -1.09
C SER A 20 -13.29 -9.91 -1.21
N ALA A 21 -13.43 -11.20 -0.89
CA ALA A 21 -14.70 -11.91 -0.84
C ALA A 21 -14.76 -12.76 0.44
N PRO A 22 -14.78 -12.11 1.63
CA PRO A 22 -14.80 -12.81 2.91
C PRO A 22 -16.07 -13.64 3.08
N LEU A 23 -15.99 -14.70 3.89
CA LEU A 23 -17.17 -15.42 4.34
C LEU A 23 -18.04 -14.53 5.25
N GLU A 24 -19.31 -14.90 5.42
CA GLU A 24 -20.21 -14.19 6.32
C GLU A 24 -19.62 -14.17 7.75
N ASN A 25 -19.54 -12.97 8.34
CA ASN A 25 -18.91 -12.66 9.63
C ASN A 25 -17.36 -12.62 9.67
N GLU A 26 -16.68 -12.87 8.55
CA GLU A 26 -15.22 -12.68 8.48
C GLU A 26 -14.88 -11.20 8.24
N ASN A 27 -14.16 -10.58 9.18
CA ASN A 27 -13.77 -9.16 9.12
C ASN A 27 -12.26 -8.93 9.31
N SER A 28 -11.47 -10.00 9.25
CA SER A 28 -10.01 -9.98 9.41
C SER A 28 -9.35 -9.02 8.41
N GLY A 29 -9.78 -9.06 7.14
CA GLY A 29 -9.31 -8.18 6.07
C GLY A 29 -9.57 -6.70 6.33
N ILE A 30 -10.79 -6.35 6.75
CA ILE A 30 -11.16 -4.97 7.09
C ILE A 30 -10.29 -4.45 8.25
N LYS A 31 -10.14 -5.26 9.31
CA LYS A 31 -9.30 -4.89 10.47
C LYS A 31 -7.84 -4.68 10.07
N LYS A 32 -7.29 -5.55 9.23
CA LYS A 32 -5.90 -5.42 8.75
C LYS A 32 -5.73 -4.17 7.88
N TYR A 33 -6.65 -3.93 6.96
CA TYR A 33 -6.64 -2.73 6.13
C TYR A 33 -6.70 -1.45 6.98
N GLN A 34 -7.59 -1.41 7.97
CA GLN A 34 -7.70 -0.27 8.90
C GLN A 34 -6.41 -0.07 9.69
N PHE A 35 -5.86 -1.14 10.27
CA PHE A 35 -4.60 -1.10 11.02
C PHE A 35 -3.43 -0.59 10.15
N ASP A 36 -3.31 -1.07 8.92
CA ASP A 36 -2.27 -0.63 7.99
C ASP A 36 -2.44 0.85 7.62
N LYS A 37 -3.67 1.26 7.30
CA LYS A 37 -4.00 2.65 6.96
C LYS A 37 -3.69 3.59 8.12
N GLU A 38 -4.05 3.22 9.34
CA GLU A 38 -3.77 4.00 10.55
C GLU A 38 -2.27 4.17 10.77
N ASN A 39 -1.46 3.12 10.54
CA ASN A 39 -0.02 3.22 10.63
C ASN A 39 0.57 4.20 9.61
N ILE A 40 0.14 4.14 8.34
CA ILE A 40 0.58 5.10 7.31
C ILE A 40 0.13 6.52 7.65
N LEU A 41 -1.11 6.69 8.08
CA LEU A 41 -1.64 8.00 8.50
C LEU A 41 -0.83 8.58 9.66
N ASN A 42 -0.50 7.78 10.66
CA ASN A 42 0.31 8.21 11.79
C ASN A 42 1.71 8.65 11.36
N LEU A 43 2.33 7.98 10.39
CA LEU A 43 3.63 8.41 9.84
C LEU A 43 3.52 9.77 9.15
N LEU A 44 2.46 10.00 8.36
CA LEU A 44 2.24 11.27 7.65
C LEU A 44 1.93 12.42 8.63
N ILE A 45 1.09 12.18 9.64
CA ILE A 45 0.81 13.15 10.72
C ILE A 45 2.11 13.53 11.45
N GLN A 46 2.94 12.54 11.78
CA GLN A 46 4.21 12.81 12.43
C GLN A 46 5.17 13.62 11.53
N ALA A 47 5.19 13.34 10.23
CA ALA A 47 5.99 14.12 9.27
C ALA A 47 5.51 15.58 9.21
N GLN A 48 4.19 15.82 9.22
CA GLN A 48 3.62 17.16 9.31
C GLN A 48 3.98 17.86 10.64
N ASN A 49 3.89 17.15 11.77
CA ASN A 49 4.28 17.68 13.09
C ASN A 49 5.77 18.02 13.19
N ARG A 50 6.62 17.35 12.41
CA ARG A 50 8.07 17.63 12.30
C ARG A 50 8.41 18.66 11.23
N HIS A 51 7.41 19.27 10.57
CA HIS A 51 7.61 20.19 9.44
C HIS A 51 8.37 19.57 8.26
N GLU A 52 8.28 18.24 8.07
CA GLU A 52 8.77 17.56 6.86
C GLU A 52 7.74 17.65 5.72
N LEU A 53 6.46 17.71 6.10
CA LEU A 53 5.31 18.04 5.24
C LEU A 53 4.66 19.33 5.75
N ASN A 54 4.18 20.15 4.82
CA ASN A 54 3.47 21.37 5.15
C ASN A 54 2.08 21.10 5.73
N GLU A 55 1.51 22.10 6.39
CA GLU A 55 0.23 21.98 7.11
C GLU A 55 -0.98 21.72 6.20
N ASN A 56 -0.87 22.02 4.90
CA ASN A 56 -1.92 21.82 3.91
C ASN A 56 -1.87 20.43 3.27
N ALA A 57 -0.95 19.57 3.68
CA ALA A 57 -0.86 18.19 3.21
C ALA A 57 -2.15 17.42 3.58
N PRO A 58 -2.88 16.84 2.60
CA PRO A 58 -4.11 16.08 2.88
C PRO A 58 -3.75 14.66 3.34
N VAL A 59 -3.17 14.54 4.55
CA VAL A 59 -2.54 13.30 5.04
C VAL A 59 -3.48 12.08 5.07
N GLN A 60 -4.78 12.29 5.30
CA GLN A 60 -5.79 11.23 5.23
C GLN A 60 -5.94 10.67 3.81
N VAL A 61 -6.08 11.55 2.83
CA VAL A 61 -6.20 11.17 1.41
C VAL A 61 -4.91 10.53 0.93
N MET A 62 -3.75 11.06 1.32
CA MET A 62 -2.46 10.47 0.98
C MET A 62 -2.31 9.05 1.54
N ALA A 63 -2.74 8.81 2.79
CA ALA A 63 -2.72 7.47 3.38
C ALA A 63 -3.63 6.50 2.59
N GLU A 64 -4.83 6.94 2.22
CA GLU A 64 -5.76 6.17 1.40
C GLU A 64 -5.16 5.83 0.03
N MET A 65 -4.57 6.81 -0.66
CA MET A 65 -3.90 6.59 -1.94
C MET A 65 -2.71 5.62 -1.85
N ILE A 66 -1.93 5.67 -0.76
CA ILE A 66 -0.83 4.72 -0.52
C ILE A 66 -1.38 3.30 -0.34
N MET A 67 -2.44 3.17 0.45
CA MET A 67 -3.10 1.88 0.71
C MET A 67 -3.70 1.29 -0.57
N ASP A 68 -4.40 2.09 -1.37
CA ASP A 68 -5.00 1.67 -2.63
C ASP A 68 -3.93 1.19 -3.63
N ASN A 69 -2.80 1.90 -3.73
CA ASN A 69 -1.70 1.48 -4.59
C ASN A 69 -1.05 0.18 -4.11
N TYR A 70 -0.81 0.04 -2.81
CA TYR A 70 -0.21 -1.18 -2.25
C TYR A 70 -1.12 -2.40 -2.46
N TYR A 71 -2.39 -2.31 -2.08
CA TYR A 71 -3.34 -3.42 -2.27
C TYR A 71 -3.59 -3.70 -3.76
N GLY A 72 -3.64 -2.66 -4.60
CA GLY A 72 -3.72 -2.81 -6.06
C GLY A 72 -2.51 -3.53 -6.66
N ALA A 73 -1.31 -3.25 -6.18
CA ALA A 73 -0.09 -3.96 -6.60
C ALA A 73 -0.14 -5.44 -6.21
N VAL A 74 -0.57 -5.77 -4.98
CA VAL A 74 -0.72 -7.16 -4.53
C VAL A 74 -1.78 -7.90 -5.35
N VAL A 75 -2.94 -7.29 -5.61
CA VAL A 75 -4.00 -7.87 -6.46
C VAL A 75 -3.50 -8.11 -7.88
N THR A 76 -2.82 -7.12 -8.47
CA THR A 76 -2.26 -7.23 -9.83
C THR A 76 -1.24 -8.37 -9.92
N TRP A 77 -0.34 -8.47 -8.94
CA TRP A 77 0.61 -9.56 -8.83
C TRP A 77 -0.08 -10.93 -8.70
N CYS A 78 -1.17 -11.01 -7.94
CA CYS A 78 -1.97 -12.23 -7.80
C CYS A 78 -2.66 -12.64 -9.12
N ILE A 79 -3.12 -11.67 -9.93
CA ILE A 79 -3.80 -11.90 -11.21
C ILE A 79 -2.82 -12.37 -12.28
N ASN A 80 -1.75 -11.62 -12.52
CA ASN A 80 -0.84 -11.86 -13.63
C ASN A 80 0.36 -12.75 -13.28
N LYS A 81 0.50 -13.14 -12.00
CA LYS A 81 1.58 -13.99 -11.47
C LYS A 81 2.98 -13.37 -11.65
N GLY A 82 3.06 -12.04 -11.64
CA GLY A 82 4.30 -11.29 -11.85
C GLY A 82 4.80 -11.23 -13.29
N LYS A 83 3.97 -11.60 -14.28
CA LYS A 83 4.40 -11.62 -15.70
C LYS A 83 4.55 -10.24 -16.34
N GLU A 84 3.70 -9.29 -15.97
CA GLU A 84 3.77 -7.92 -16.46
C GLU A 84 4.74 -7.08 -15.61
N CYS A 85 4.75 -7.31 -14.31
CA CYS A 85 5.56 -6.61 -13.32
C CYS A 85 5.58 -7.45 -12.02
N THR A 86 6.73 -7.64 -11.41
CA THR A 86 6.80 -8.25 -10.07
C THR A 86 6.19 -7.32 -9.03
N LEU A 87 5.84 -7.85 -7.86
CA LEU A 87 5.36 -7.03 -6.74
C LEU A 87 6.41 -5.99 -6.32
N ILE A 88 7.69 -6.39 -6.31
CA ILE A 88 8.80 -5.51 -5.93
C ILE A 88 8.90 -4.35 -6.92
N GLU A 89 8.96 -4.63 -8.22
CA GLU A 89 9.02 -3.60 -9.27
C GLU A 89 7.81 -2.67 -9.22
N SER A 90 6.61 -3.19 -8.95
CA SER A 90 5.39 -2.37 -8.84
C SER A 90 5.47 -1.39 -7.68
N VAL A 91 5.94 -1.84 -6.52
CA VAL A 91 6.12 -0.98 -5.34
C VAL A 91 7.25 0.02 -5.55
N GLU A 92 8.36 -0.38 -6.17
CA GLU A 92 9.47 0.51 -6.52
C GLU A 92 9.02 1.62 -7.49
N HIS A 93 8.27 1.26 -8.52
CA HIS A 93 7.69 2.23 -9.46
C HIS A 93 6.73 3.19 -8.75
N TYR A 94 5.86 2.69 -7.86
CA TYR A 94 4.99 3.55 -7.08
C TYR A 94 5.79 4.51 -6.20
N CYS A 95 6.82 4.03 -5.50
CA CYS A 95 7.69 4.86 -4.66
C CYS A 95 8.36 5.99 -5.47
N LEU A 96 8.87 5.67 -6.67
CA LEU A 96 9.60 6.62 -7.51
C LEU A 96 8.69 7.60 -8.24
N TYR A 97 7.60 7.11 -8.82
CA TYR A 97 6.78 7.85 -9.78
C TYR A 97 5.41 8.27 -9.23
N GLY A 98 4.96 7.71 -8.11
CA GLY A 98 3.71 8.09 -7.43
C GLY A 98 3.96 8.80 -6.11
N LEU A 99 4.50 8.08 -5.12
CA LEU A 99 4.71 8.56 -3.76
C LEU A 99 5.67 9.75 -3.69
N LYS A 100 6.84 9.67 -4.32
CA LYS A 100 7.83 10.77 -4.27
C LYS A 100 7.28 12.07 -4.87
N PRO A 101 6.66 12.10 -6.06
CA PRO A 101 6.00 13.30 -6.56
C PRO A 101 4.89 13.82 -5.63
N MET A 102 4.03 12.93 -5.11
CA MET A 102 2.96 13.29 -4.17
C MET A 102 3.52 13.98 -2.92
N ILE A 103 4.57 13.41 -2.31
CA ILE A 103 5.24 13.99 -1.14
C ILE A 103 5.91 15.32 -1.47
N ASN A 104 6.57 15.43 -2.62
CA ASN A 104 7.27 16.65 -3.02
C ASN A 104 6.37 17.87 -3.20
N ILE A 105 5.10 17.67 -3.58
CA ILE A 105 4.10 18.75 -3.68
C ILE A 105 3.93 19.44 -2.31
N TYR A 106 3.94 18.65 -1.24
CA TYR A 106 3.69 19.12 0.12
C TYR A 106 4.93 19.23 0.98
N LYS A 107 6.12 19.01 0.41
CA LYS A 107 7.37 19.11 1.14
C LYS A 107 7.57 20.56 1.61
N GLU A 108 7.85 20.72 2.90
CA GLU A 108 8.11 22.04 3.46
C GLU A 108 9.34 22.66 2.78
N ARG A 109 9.24 23.94 2.41
CA ARG A 109 10.39 24.68 1.87
C ARG A 109 11.14 25.26 3.05
N LEU A 110 12.27 24.64 3.40
CA LEU A 110 13.24 25.19 4.35
C LEU A 110 13.71 26.59 3.94
#